data_AF-A0A1B1I183-F1
#
_entry.id   AF-A0A1B1I183-F1
#
_cell.length_a   1.000
_cell.length_b   1.000
_cell.length_c   1.000
_cell.angle_alpha   90.00
_cell.angle_beta   90.00
_cell.angle_gamma   90.00
#
_symmetry.space_group_name_H-M   'P 1'
#
loop_
_entity.id
_entity.type
_entity.pdbx_description
1 polymer ?
#
loop_
_entity_poly.entity_id
_entity_poly.type
_entity_poly.pdbx_seq_one_letter_code
_entity_poly.pdbx_strand_id
1 'polypeptide(L)'
;MFGIGVPELILILVVGLVVFGPGKLPEMGRSLGKGIREFRKASNALTAAINAPDPPPAAPAPAQPAVQPAAQPVAAPTEAQAAPAAPTATPTAETAAAAVAAHTAAQSAPVTENKAQ
;
A
#
# COMPACT_ATOMS: atom_id res chain seq x y z
N MET A 1 -34.00 -18.12 15.91
CA MET A 1 -33.61 -19.37 15.22
C MET A 1 -32.12 -19.44 14.88
N PHE A 2 -31.25 -19.04 15.81
CA PHE A 2 -29.85 -19.51 15.89
C PHE A 2 -29.36 -18.99 17.25
N GLY A 3 -29.47 -19.83 18.28
CA GLY A 3 -28.99 -19.51 19.62
C GLY A 3 -27.48 -19.62 19.69
N ILE A 4 -26.76 -18.96 18.78
CA ILE A 4 -25.29 -18.91 18.80
C ILE A 4 -24.91 -18.02 19.96
N GLY A 5 -24.58 -18.65 21.07
CA GLY A 5 -23.97 -17.97 22.18
C GLY A 5 -22.48 -17.74 21.93
N VAL A 6 -21.88 -17.04 22.88
CA VAL A 6 -20.43 -16.92 22.98
C VAL A 6 -19.72 -18.30 22.96
N PRO A 7 -20.24 -19.37 23.61
CA PRO A 7 -19.59 -20.69 23.59
C PRO A 7 -19.47 -21.29 22.19
N GLU A 8 -20.52 -21.23 21.39
CA GLU A 8 -20.54 -21.76 20.01
C GLU A 8 -19.59 -20.98 19.11
N LEU A 9 -19.51 -19.65 19.26
CA LEU A 9 -18.52 -18.84 18.55
C LEU A 9 -17.08 -19.18 18.94
N ILE A 10 -16.81 -19.46 20.21
CA ILE A 10 -15.47 -19.88 20.65
C ILE A 10 -15.10 -21.21 20.01
N LEU A 11 -16.03 -22.18 19.94
CA LEU A 11 -15.77 -23.47 19.28
C LEU A 11 -15.38 -23.30 17.81
N ILE A 12 -16.14 -22.48 17.06
CA ILE A 12 -15.84 -22.17 15.66
C ILE A 12 -14.49 -21.46 15.54
N LEU A 13 -14.20 -20.52 16.46
CA LEU A 13 -12.92 -19.82 16.48
C LEU A 13 -11.75 -20.77 16.73
N VAL A 14 -11.89 -21.74 17.64
CA VAL A 14 -10.86 -22.76 17.89
C VAL A 14 -10.60 -23.59 16.64
N VAL A 15 -11.64 -24.05 15.94
CA VAL A 15 -11.46 -24.79 14.67
C VAL A 15 -10.78 -23.91 13.62
N GLY A 16 -11.20 -22.65 13.49
CA GLY A 16 -10.56 -21.67 12.61
C GLY A 16 -9.09 -21.40 12.97
N LEU A 17 -8.77 -21.34 14.27
CA LEU A 17 -7.41 -21.18 14.78
C LEU A 17 -6.53 -22.40 14.50
N VAL A 18 -7.07 -23.61 14.45
CA VAL A 18 -6.30 -24.80 14.05
C VAL A 18 -6.00 -24.78 12.55
N VAL A 19 -6.96 -24.37 11.73
CA VAL A 19 -6.79 -24.30 10.27
C VAL A 19 -5.87 -23.15 9.86
N PHE A 20 -6.12 -21.95 10.38
CA PHE A 20 -5.40 -20.73 9.99
C PHE A 20 -4.21 -20.41 10.92
N GLY A 21 -4.27 -20.79 12.20
CA GLY A 21 -3.28 -20.45 13.21
C GLY A 21 -3.63 -19.21 14.05
N PRO A 22 -3.24 -19.14 15.34
CA PRO A 22 -3.49 -17.99 16.21
C PRO A 22 -2.75 -16.71 15.81
N GLY A 23 -1.67 -16.83 15.04
CA GLY A 23 -0.97 -15.66 14.48
C GLY A 23 -1.64 -15.08 13.23
N LYS A 24 -2.29 -15.91 12.42
CA LYS A 24 -2.78 -15.49 11.09
C LYS A 24 -4.12 -14.75 11.15
N LEU A 25 -5.03 -15.14 12.05
CA LEU A 25 -6.28 -14.40 12.25
C LEU A 25 -6.07 -12.92 12.61
N PRO A 26 -5.23 -12.53 13.60
CA PRO A 26 -4.99 -11.12 13.90
C PRO A 26 -4.21 -10.41 12.80
N GLU A 27 -3.30 -11.11 12.10
CA GLU A 27 -2.57 -10.56 10.97
C GLU A 27 -3.51 -10.20 9.81
N MET A 28 -4.39 -11.12 9.41
CA MET A 28 -5.42 -10.89 8.39
C MET A 28 -6.46 -9.87 8.84
N GLY A 29 -6.87 -9.90 10.11
CA GLY A 29 -7.78 -8.89 10.68
C GLY A 29 -7.21 -7.47 10.62
N ARG A 30 -5.89 -7.30 10.85
CA ARG A 30 -5.22 -6.00 10.74
C ARG A 30 -5.16 -5.51 9.29
N SER A 31 -4.89 -6.38 8.31
CA SER A 31 -4.85 -5.97 6.90
C SER A 31 -6.23 -5.63 6.36
N LEU A 32 -7.23 -6.48 6.60
CA LEU A 32 -8.64 -6.21 6.28
C LEU A 32 -9.15 -4.95 7.00
N GLY A 33 -8.79 -4.77 8.27
CA GLY A 33 -9.21 -3.63 9.07
C GLY A 33 -8.76 -2.29 8.49
N LYS A 34 -7.52 -2.21 7.99
CA LYS A 34 -7.01 -1.01 7.27
C LYS A 34 -7.81 -0.76 5.99
N GLY A 35 -8.04 -1.80 5.18
CA GLY A 35 -8.84 -1.70 3.96
C GLY A 35 -10.27 -1.21 4.22
N ILE A 36 -10.95 -1.78 5.23
CA ILE A 36 -12.30 -1.37 5.62
C ILE A 36 -12.32 0.07 6.15
N ARG A 37 -11.31 0.48 6.93
CA ARG A 37 -11.23 1.85 7.45
C ARG A 37 -11.08 2.88 6.33
N GLU A 38 -10.27 2.56 5.32
CA GLU A 38 -9.99 3.45 4.21
C GLU A 38 -11.18 3.48 3.25
N PHE A 39 -11.82 2.34 3.03
CA PHE A 39 -13.08 2.23 2.30
C PHE A 39 -14.19 3.05 2.98
N ARG A 40 -14.32 2.98 4.31
CA ARG A 40 -15.29 3.80 5.07
C ARG A 40 -14.98 5.28 4.95
N LYS A 41 -13.70 5.67 5.03
CA LYS A 41 -13.29 7.08 4.86
C LYS A 41 -13.65 7.61 3.48
N ALA A 42 -13.36 6.86 2.42
CA ALA A 42 -13.70 7.22 1.05
C ALA A 42 -15.22 7.26 0.84
N SER A 43 -15.94 6.26 1.34
CA SER A 43 -17.41 6.20 1.28
C SER A 43 -18.06 7.40 1.98
N ASN A 44 -17.55 7.76 3.17
CA ASN A 44 -18.03 8.92 3.91
C ASN A 44 -17.72 10.24 3.18
N ALA A 45 -16.54 10.37 2.59
CA ALA A 45 -16.17 11.56 1.81
C ALA A 45 -17.05 11.71 0.55
N LEU A 46 -17.30 10.61 -0.15
CA LEU A 46 -18.21 10.58 -1.30
C LEU A 46 -19.64 10.95 -0.88
N THR A 47 -20.12 10.37 0.22
CA THR A 47 -21.44 10.69 0.79
C THR A 47 -21.53 12.16 1.15
N ALA A 48 -20.48 12.73 1.77
CA ALA A 48 -20.44 14.15 2.11
C ALA A 48 -20.43 15.03 0.84
N ALA A 49 -19.69 14.66 -0.20
CA ALA A 49 -19.66 15.41 -1.46
C ALA A 49 -21.00 15.39 -2.20
N ILE A 50 -21.74 14.28 -2.15
CA ILE A 50 -23.06 14.16 -2.77
C ILE A 50 -24.13 14.95 -1.98
N ASN A 51 -24.00 15.00 -0.65
CA ASN A 51 -24.98 15.67 0.22
C ASN A 51 -24.62 17.12 0.55
N ALA A 52 -23.43 17.61 0.18
CA ALA A 52 -23.05 19.00 0.35
C ALA A 52 -23.74 19.86 -0.72
N PRO A 53 -24.52 20.89 -0.35
CA PRO A 53 -24.93 21.93 -1.28
C PRO A 53 -23.69 22.61 -1.86
N ASP A 54 -23.72 22.95 -3.15
CA ASP A 54 -22.66 23.64 -3.88
C ASP A 54 -22.13 24.82 -3.04
N PRO A 55 -20.85 24.83 -2.61
CA PRO A 55 -20.33 25.92 -1.81
C PRO A 55 -20.34 27.19 -2.66
N PRO A 56 -20.88 28.33 -2.16
CA PRO A 56 -20.70 29.60 -2.85
C PRO A 56 -19.19 29.84 -3.04
N PRO A 57 -18.77 30.42 -4.19
CA PRO A 57 -17.37 30.67 -4.48
C PRO A 57 -16.70 31.36 -3.28
N ALA A 58 -15.67 30.74 -2.72
CA ALA A 58 -14.98 31.27 -1.55
C ALA A 58 -14.46 32.69 -1.86
N ALA A 59 -14.95 33.68 -1.12
CA ALA A 59 -14.29 34.96 -1.05
C ALA A 59 -12.85 34.75 -0.53
N PRO A 60 -11.84 35.46 -1.07
CA PRO A 60 -10.45 35.29 -0.66
C PRO A 60 -10.32 35.46 0.86
N ALA A 61 -9.75 34.47 1.54
CA ALA A 61 -9.39 34.62 2.94
C ALA A 61 -8.44 35.82 3.07
N PRO A 62 -8.67 36.76 4.00
CA PRO A 62 -7.74 37.85 4.26
C PRO A 62 -6.37 37.28 4.60
N ALA A 63 -5.34 37.73 3.88
CA ALA A 63 -3.95 37.49 4.21
C ALA A 63 -3.74 37.82 5.69
N GLN A 64 -3.38 36.80 6.49
CA GLN A 64 -2.96 37.02 7.87
C GLN A 64 -1.68 37.84 7.84
N PRO A 65 -1.62 39.04 8.43
CA PRO A 65 -0.41 39.82 8.51
C PRO A 65 0.63 39.06 9.32
N ALA A 66 1.80 38.85 8.72
CA ALA A 66 2.99 38.44 9.44
C ALA A 66 3.31 39.46 10.54
N VAL A 67 3.29 39.02 11.79
CA VAL A 67 4.01 39.67 12.89
C VAL A 67 4.75 38.60 13.68
N GLN A 68 6.03 38.46 13.34
CA GLN A 68 7.08 37.83 14.15
C GLN A 68 7.26 38.64 15.45
N PRO A 69 7.61 37.97 16.56
CA PRO A 69 8.74 38.49 17.33
C PRO A 69 9.98 37.59 17.22
N ALA A 70 11.06 38.19 16.71
CA ALA A 70 12.41 37.67 16.82
C ALA A 70 12.95 37.85 18.25
N ALA A 71 13.37 36.76 18.89
CA ALA A 71 14.37 36.66 19.97
C ALA A 71 14.56 35.15 20.31
N GLN A 72 15.45 34.41 19.64
CA GLN A 72 16.85 34.08 20.01
C GLN A 72 16.98 33.17 21.26
N PRO A 73 17.89 32.16 21.30
CA PRO A 73 19.25 32.23 20.75
C PRO A 73 19.74 31.03 19.92
N VAL A 74 20.72 31.36 19.09
CA VAL A 74 21.71 30.48 18.50
C VAL A 74 22.49 29.73 19.59
N ALA A 75 22.44 28.41 19.56
CA ALA A 75 23.56 27.55 19.98
C ALA A 75 23.94 26.74 18.73
N ALA A 76 24.80 27.34 17.90
CA ALA A 76 26.20 26.95 17.76
C ALA A 76 26.38 25.55 17.13
N PRO A 77 26.73 25.49 15.82
CA PRO A 77 27.15 24.27 15.14
C PRO A 77 28.62 24.00 15.46
N THR A 78 28.98 22.76 15.77
CA THR A 78 30.37 22.29 15.82
C THR A 78 30.36 20.76 15.85
N GLU A 79 30.87 20.18 14.74
CA GLU A 79 31.85 19.07 14.65
C GLU A 79 31.60 17.81 15.50
N ALA A 80 31.85 16.58 15.06
CA ALA A 80 32.36 16.01 13.83
C ALA A 80 32.31 14.48 14.04
N GLN A 81 31.96 13.74 12.99
CA GLN A 81 32.51 12.42 12.67
C GLN A 81 31.96 12.08 11.28
N ALA A 82 32.60 12.58 10.24
CA ALA A 82 33.72 11.93 9.57
C ALA A 82 33.30 10.60 8.90
N ALA A 83 33.00 10.70 7.59
CA ALA A 83 33.30 9.65 6.61
C ALA A 83 34.78 9.21 6.78
N PRO A 84 35.22 7.98 6.43
CA PRO A 84 34.91 7.31 5.16
C PRO A 84 34.89 5.76 5.17
N ALA A 85 34.27 5.15 4.16
CA ALA A 85 34.50 3.80 3.58
C ALA A 85 33.15 3.23 3.13
N ALA A 86 32.91 2.77 1.92
CA ALA A 86 33.73 2.64 0.72
C ALA A 86 32.74 2.50 -0.46
N PRO A 87 33.01 3.10 -1.63
CA PRO A 87 32.44 2.63 -2.89
C PRO A 87 33.21 1.37 -3.33
N THR A 88 32.63 0.58 -4.25
CA THR A 88 33.11 -0.70 -4.83
C THR A 88 32.52 -1.91 -4.07
N ALA A 89 31.71 -2.80 -4.66
CA ALA A 89 31.84 -3.41 -5.98
C ALA A 89 30.47 -3.72 -6.64
N THR A 90 30.36 -3.29 -7.90
CA THR A 90 29.90 -4.08 -9.06
C THR A 90 28.56 -4.84 -8.97
N PRO A 91 27.48 -4.34 -9.62
CA PRO A 91 26.45 -5.23 -10.12
C PRO A 91 27.07 -6.08 -11.25
N THR A 92 27.40 -7.33 -10.93
CA THR A 92 27.81 -8.32 -11.92
C THR A 92 26.72 -8.44 -12.99
N ALA A 93 27.04 -7.90 -14.15
CA ALA A 93 26.32 -8.05 -15.41
C ALA A 93 26.48 -9.49 -15.93
N GLU A 94 25.96 -10.48 -15.20
CA GLU A 94 26.05 -11.90 -15.59
C GLU A 94 24.83 -12.73 -15.13
N THR A 95 23.60 -12.22 -15.32
CA THR A 95 22.40 -13.09 -15.41
C THR A 95 21.32 -12.51 -16.34
N ALA A 96 21.66 -11.52 -17.17
CA ALA A 96 20.79 -11.00 -18.23
C ALA A 96 20.97 -11.71 -19.59
N ALA A 97 21.74 -12.81 -19.64
CA ALA A 97 22.03 -13.56 -20.88
C ALA A 97 21.47 -14.99 -20.92
N ALA A 98 20.88 -15.51 -19.84
CA ALA A 98 20.42 -16.91 -19.76
C ALA A 98 18.88 -17.11 -19.79
N ALA A 99 18.09 -16.04 -19.87
CA ALA A 99 16.61 -16.13 -19.90
C ALA A 99 15.99 -15.84 -21.29
N VAL A 100 16.80 -15.58 -22.33
CA VAL A 100 16.32 -15.34 -23.71
C VAL A 100 16.41 -16.59 -24.61
N ALA A 101 16.94 -17.71 -24.11
CA ALA A 101 17.01 -18.97 -24.87
C ALA A 101 15.82 -19.93 -24.67
N ALA A 102 14.88 -19.62 -23.76
CA ALA A 102 13.70 -20.47 -23.52
C ALA A 102 12.40 -19.96 -24.19
N HIS A 103 12.48 -18.93 -25.06
CA HIS A 103 11.33 -18.40 -25.81
C HIS A 103 11.46 -18.60 -27.34
N THR A 104 12.37 -19.45 -27.81
CA THR A 104 12.66 -19.73 -29.24
C THR A 104 12.40 -21.22 -29.62
N ALA A 105 11.44 -21.88 -28.98
CA ALA A 105 11.08 -23.27 -29.31
C ALA A 105 9.58 -23.54 -29.51
N ALA A 106 8.74 -22.53 -29.71
CA ALA A 106 7.30 -22.72 -30.00
C ALA A 106 6.75 -21.89 -31.18
N GLN A 107 7.58 -21.12 -31.89
CA GLN A 107 7.21 -20.47 -33.16
C GLN A 107 7.88 -21.21 -34.33
N SER A 108 7.43 -22.44 -34.56
CA SER A 108 7.71 -23.19 -35.80
C SER A 108 6.61 -24.23 -36.01
N ALA A 109 5.39 -23.75 -36.25
CA ALA A 109 4.36 -24.56 -36.90
C ALA A 109 3.79 -23.71 -38.05
N PRO A 110 4.08 -24.08 -39.31
CA PRO A 110 3.77 -23.26 -40.47
C PRO A 110 2.27 -23.23 -40.76
N VAL A 111 1.77 -22.01 -41.00
CA VAL A 111 0.56 -21.74 -41.77
C VAL A 111 0.76 -22.28 -43.18
N THR A 112 0.10 -23.37 -43.47
CA THR A 112 -0.32 -23.85 -44.81
C THR A 112 -1.45 -24.83 -44.47
N GLU A 113 -2.71 -24.64 -44.82
CA GLU A 113 -3.21 -24.61 -46.18
C GLU A 113 -4.70 -24.26 -46.17
N ASN A 114 -5.06 -23.39 -47.11
CA ASN A 114 -6.40 -23.06 -47.57
C ASN A 114 -6.99 -24.27 -48.33
N LYS A 115 -8.28 -24.62 -48.12
CA LYS A 115 -9.27 -24.91 -49.19
C LYS A 115 -10.46 -25.79 -48.75
N ALA A 116 -11.63 -25.16 -48.79
CA ALA A 116 -12.92 -25.67 -49.26
C ALA A 116 -13.76 -26.66 -48.43
N GLN A 117 -15.06 -26.35 -48.50
CA GLN A 117 -16.27 -27.11 -48.14
C GLN A 117 -16.69 -27.05 -46.67
#